data_AF-A0A1E3AJ39-F1
#
_entry.id   AF-A0A1E3AJ39-F1
#
_cell.length_a   1.000
_cell.length_b   1.000
_cell.length_c   1.000
_cell.angle_alpha   90.00
_cell.angle_beta   90.00
_cell.angle_gamma   90.00
#
_symmetry.space_group_name_H-M   'P 1'
#
loop_
_entity.id
_entity.type
_entity.pdbx_description
1 polymer ?
#
loop_
_entity_poly.entity_id
_entity_poly.type
_entity_poly.pdbx_seq_one_letter_code
_entity_poly.pdbx_strand_id
1 'polypeptide(L)'
;MNPSSKNNNSDNVNSKNANSKNINSLLCARMKERRTMLNLTLKQIAEALHITEATAQRYECGEIKNIPYEKIVMLAEILQCSPPYLLGWEYLKDLPPEVERILNYYNQLNEDGKKEAEKQLDNLTLIPKYTETDK
;
A
#
# COMPACT_ATOMS: atom_id res chain seq x y z
N MET A 1 -12.21 -55.94 -1.75
CA MET A 1 -12.98 -55.36 -2.87
C MET A 1 -12.88 -53.85 -2.79
N ASN A 2 -12.34 -53.24 -3.85
CA ASN A 2 -12.29 -51.82 -4.22
C ASN A 2 -11.57 -50.78 -3.32
N PRO A 3 -11.04 -49.70 -3.93
CA PRO A 3 -9.63 -49.30 -3.80
C PRO A 3 -9.47 -47.77 -3.58
N SER A 4 -8.26 -47.26 -3.76
CA SER A 4 -7.95 -45.90 -4.26
C SER A 4 -8.42 -44.68 -3.46
N SER A 5 -7.45 -44.02 -2.82
CA SER A 5 -7.07 -42.64 -3.22
C SER A 5 -5.72 -42.27 -2.62
N LYS A 6 -4.66 -42.40 -3.45
CA LYS A 6 -3.58 -41.41 -3.47
C LYS A 6 -4.16 -40.19 -4.17
N ASN A 7 -4.05 -38.99 -3.60
CA ASN A 7 -3.81 -37.82 -4.45
C ASN A 7 -2.96 -36.78 -3.72
N ASN A 8 -2.01 -36.29 -4.50
CA ASN A 8 -0.93 -35.37 -4.18
C ASN A 8 -1.47 -33.96 -4.00
N ASN A 9 -0.79 -33.15 -3.20
CA ASN A 9 -0.76 -31.71 -3.51
C ASN A 9 0.62 -31.14 -3.24
N SER A 10 1.51 -31.42 -4.19
CA SER A 10 2.85 -30.88 -4.34
C SER A 10 2.84 -29.71 -5.31
N ASP A 11 2.09 -28.63 -5.05
CA ASP A 11 2.03 -27.48 -5.98
C ASP A 11 1.83 -26.13 -5.25
N ASN A 12 2.73 -25.79 -4.31
CA ASN A 12 2.79 -24.42 -3.76
C ASN A 12 4.21 -23.83 -3.80
N VAL A 13 4.86 -23.87 -4.97
CA VAL A 13 6.17 -23.23 -5.15
C VAL A 13 6.18 -22.18 -6.28
N ASN A 14 5.16 -22.11 -7.15
CA ASN A 14 5.30 -21.34 -8.40
C ASN A 14 4.60 -19.96 -8.48
N SER A 15 4.09 -19.39 -7.38
CA SER A 15 3.46 -18.05 -7.36
C SER A 15 4.40 -16.89 -6.93
N LYS A 16 5.65 -17.19 -6.53
CA LYS A 16 6.53 -16.21 -5.87
C LYS A 16 7.37 -15.32 -6.81
N ASN A 17 7.50 -15.66 -8.10
CA ASN A 17 8.54 -15.05 -8.94
C ASN A 17 8.08 -13.81 -9.75
N ALA A 18 6.80 -13.72 -10.13
CA ALA A 18 6.28 -12.56 -10.87
C ALA A 18 5.99 -11.35 -9.95
N ASN A 19 5.49 -11.60 -8.74
CA ASN A 19 5.14 -10.55 -7.77
C ASN A 19 6.39 -9.86 -7.18
N SER A 20 7.50 -10.59 -6.97
CA SER A 20 8.75 -10.03 -6.40
C SER A 20 9.40 -8.94 -7.26
N LYS A 21 9.27 -9.02 -8.59
CA LYS A 21 9.76 -7.96 -9.50
C LYS A 21 8.93 -6.67 -9.40
N ASN A 22 7.64 -6.77 -9.13
CA ASN A 22 6.74 -5.62 -9.02
C ASN A 22 6.85 -4.94 -7.64
N ILE A 23 6.96 -5.73 -6.56
CA ILE A 23 7.07 -5.24 -5.16
C ILE A 23 8.29 -4.32 -4.97
N ASN A 24 9.45 -4.72 -5.49
CA ASN A 24 10.67 -3.93 -5.35
C ASN A 24 10.60 -2.60 -6.10
N SER A 25 9.99 -2.60 -7.29
CA SER A 25 9.80 -1.38 -8.08
C SER A 25 8.87 -0.39 -7.38
N LEU A 26 7.87 -0.89 -6.66
CA LEU A 26 6.88 -0.05 -5.99
C LEU A 26 7.42 0.56 -4.70
N LEU A 27 8.23 -0.19 -3.94
CA LEU A 27 8.97 0.34 -2.79
C LEU A 27 9.86 1.51 -3.17
N CYS A 28 10.62 1.37 -4.26
CA CYS A 28 11.52 2.42 -4.75
C CYS A 28 10.75 3.70 -5.10
N ALA A 29 9.66 3.56 -5.85
CA ALA A 29 8.82 4.67 -6.26
C ALA A 29 8.18 5.39 -5.04
N ARG A 30 7.54 4.63 -4.14
CA ARG A 30 6.87 5.17 -2.94
C ARG A 30 7.87 5.78 -1.96
N MET A 31 9.06 5.18 -1.81
CA MET A 31 10.14 5.74 -0.98
C MET A 31 10.54 7.13 -1.49
N LYS A 32 10.83 7.26 -2.78
CA LYS A 32 11.22 8.53 -3.39
C LYS A 32 10.13 9.58 -3.27
N GLU A 33 8.90 9.23 -3.60
CA GLU A 33 7.73 10.11 -3.53
C GLU A 33 7.56 10.67 -2.11
N ARG A 34 7.42 9.79 -1.10
CA ARG A 34 7.22 10.18 0.29
C ARG A 34 8.38 11.03 0.82
N ARG A 35 9.62 10.65 0.51
CA ARG A 35 10.81 11.41 0.89
C ARG A 35 10.74 12.84 0.35
N THR A 36 10.40 13.01 -0.93
CA THR A 36 10.29 14.34 -1.55
C THR A 36 9.14 15.17 -0.97
N MET A 37 7.97 14.55 -0.72
CA MET A 37 6.83 15.24 -0.09
C MET A 37 7.15 15.75 1.31
N LEU A 38 7.95 15.00 2.07
CA LEU A 38 8.38 15.34 3.43
C LEU A 38 9.64 16.24 3.45
N ASN A 39 10.17 16.64 2.30
CA ASN A 39 11.42 17.39 2.17
C ASN A 39 12.62 16.73 2.87
N LEU A 40 12.66 15.40 2.88
CA LEU A 40 13.73 14.62 3.48
C LEU A 40 14.87 14.37 2.47
N THR A 41 16.10 14.43 2.96
CA THR A 41 17.29 14.03 2.20
C THR A 41 17.60 12.55 2.39
N LEU A 42 18.32 11.93 1.45
CA LEU A 42 18.79 10.55 1.62
C LEU A 42 19.71 10.41 2.82
N LYS A 43 20.50 11.45 3.12
CA LYS A 43 21.32 11.52 4.33
C LYS A 43 20.49 11.42 5.61
N GLN A 44 19.40 12.17 5.73
CA GLN A 44 18.51 12.10 6.91
C GLN A 44 17.86 10.72 7.07
N ILE A 45 17.43 10.10 5.97
CA ILE A 45 16.91 8.73 6.00
C ILE A 45 18.00 7.75 6.45
N ALA A 46 19.23 7.90 5.93
CA ALA A 46 20.34 7.04 6.27
C ALA A 46 20.73 7.14 7.75
N GLU A 47 20.77 8.35 8.30
CA GLU A 47 21.02 8.61 9.72
C GLU A 47 19.97 7.94 10.61
N ALA A 48 18.69 8.09 10.27
CA ALA A 48 17.58 7.50 11.03
C ALA A 48 17.55 5.97 10.94
N LEU A 49 17.98 5.39 9.81
CA LEU A 49 18.07 3.94 9.61
C LEU A 49 19.38 3.33 10.12
N HIS A 50 20.34 4.14 10.59
CA HIS A 50 21.70 3.71 10.92
C HIS A 50 22.38 2.95 9.76
N ILE A 51 22.29 3.50 8.55
CA ILE A 51 22.94 2.99 7.34
C ILE A 51 23.74 4.11 6.66
N THR A 52 24.50 3.77 5.61
CA THR A 52 25.19 4.79 4.80
C THR A 52 24.23 5.46 3.83
N GLU A 53 24.51 6.71 3.44
CA GLU A 53 23.75 7.42 2.40
C GLU A 53 23.73 6.66 1.07
N ALA A 54 24.85 6.03 0.70
CA ALA A 54 24.94 5.16 -0.47
C ALA A 54 23.99 3.95 -0.34
N THR A 55 23.84 3.37 0.85
CA THR A 55 22.86 2.28 1.09
C THR A 55 21.42 2.78 0.93
N ALA A 56 21.10 3.95 1.47
CA ALA A 56 19.77 4.55 1.33
C ALA A 56 19.44 4.88 -0.14
N GLN A 57 20.42 5.40 -0.90
CA GLN A 57 20.29 5.61 -2.34
C GLN A 57 20.00 4.29 -3.07
N ARG A 58 20.73 3.23 -2.74
CA ARG A 58 20.56 1.89 -3.32
C ARG A 58 19.22 1.25 -2.97
N TYR A 59 18.62 1.60 -1.84
CA TYR A 59 17.24 1.24 -1.50
C TYR A 59 16.27 1.98 -2.43
N GLU A 60 16.43 3.29 -2.59
CA GLU A 60 15.53 4.12 -3.40
C GLU A 60 15.61 3.84 -4.91
N CYS A 61 16.78 3.43 -5.43
CA CYS A 61 16.93 3.09 -6.85
C CYS A 61 16.68 1.60 -7.16
N GLY A 62 16.50 0.75 -6.13
CA GLY A 62 16.20 -0.68 -6.30
C GLY A 62 17.40 -1.56 -6.61
N GLU A 63 18.63 -1.06 -6.41
CA GLU A 63 19.85 -1.86 -6.49
C GLU A 63 19.91 -2.93 -5.38
N ILE A 64 19.37 -2.62 -4.19
CA ILE A 64 19.19 -3.59 -3.12
C ILE A 64 17.72 -4.00 -3.07
N LYS A 65 17.46 -5.23 -3.52
CA LYS A 65 16.10 -5.81 -3.57
C LYS A 65 15.69 -6.50 -2.27
N ASN A 66 16.65 -6.85 -1.42
CA ASN A 66 16.38 -7.56 -0.18
C ASN A 66 16.70 -6.65 1.00
N ILE A 67 15.75 -5.78 1.33
CA ILE A 67 15.85 -4.89 2.49
C ILE A 67 15.34 -5.67 3.71
N PRO A 68 16.08 -5.70 4.83
CA PRO A 68 15.61 -6.36 6.05
C PRO A 68 14.26 -5.80 6.50
N TYR A 69 13.37 -6.67 6.99
CA TYR A 69 12.02 -6.28 7.43
C TYR A 69 12.05 -5.15 8.46
N GLU A 70 12.94 -5.23 9.44
CA GLU A 70 13.15 -4.18 10.45
C GLU A 70 13.41 -2.80 9.81
N LYS A 71 14.24 -2.76 8.75
CA LYS A 71 14.53 -1.51 8.03
C LYS A 71 13.33 -1.01 7.23
N ILE A 72 12.49 -1.90 6.72
CA ILE A 72 11.24 -1.52 6.03
C ILE A 72 10.27 -0.88 7.03
N VAL A 73 10.15 -1.42 8.24
CA VAL A 73 9.29 -0.86 9.30
C VAL A 73 9.77 0.53 9.70
N MET A 74 11.06 0.68 10.02
CA MET A 74 11.65 1.99 10.34
C MET A 74 11.50 2.99 9.18
N LEU A 75 11.70 2.54 7.93
CA LEU A 75 11.55 3.39 6.76
C LEU A 75 10.11 3.89 6.61
N ALA A 76 9.12 3.03 6.86
CA ALA A 76 7.71 3.42 6.84
C ALA A 76 7.38 4.48 7.91
N GLU A 77 7.94 4.35 9.11
CA GLU A 77 7.80 5.34 10.19
C GLU A 77 8.40 6.71 9.79
N ILE A 78 9.64 6.72 9.26
CA ILE A 78 10.32 7.93 8.79
C ILE A 78 9.51 8.60 7.67
N LEU A 79 8.96 7.80 6.76
CA LEU A 79 8.17 8.26 5.62
C LEU A 79 6.69 8.51 5.97
N GLN A 80 6.32 8.43 7.25
CA GLN A 80 4.95 8.62 7.75
C GLN A 80 3.91 7.82 6.95
N CYS A 81 4.20 6.55 6.65
CA CYS A 81 3.31 5.64 5.95
C CYS A 81 3.31 4.26 6.60
N SER A 82 2.53 3.31 6.05
CA SER A 82 2.49 1.94 6.55
C SER A 82 3.49 1.04 5.80
N PRO A 83 4.08 0.01 6.44
CA PRO A 83 4.90 -0.97 5.72
C PRO A 83 4.17 -1.65 4.54
N PRO A 84 2.87 -2.00 4.64
CA PRO A 84 2.10 -2.48 3.50
C PRO A 84 1.98 -1.46 2.36
N TYR A 85 1.77 -0.17 2.66
CA TYR A 85 1.85 0.88 1.64
C TYR A 85 3.23 0.87 1.00
N LEU A 86 4.30 0.91 1.77
CA LEU A 86 5.63 0.99 1.18
C LEU A 86 5.95 -0.20 0.25
N LEU A 87 5.46 -1.39 0.59
CA LEU A 87 5.67 -2.62 -0.20
C LEU A 87 4.64 -2.85 -1.31
N GLY A 88 3.61 -2.02 -1.41
CA GLY A 88 2.50 -2.26 -2.33
C GLY A 88 1.64 -3.46 -1.94
N TRP A 89 1.67 -3.84 -0.66
CA TRP A 89 0.78 -4.84 -0.06
C TRP A 89 -0.47 -4.20 0.53
N GLU A 90 -0.78 -2.95 0.15
CA GLU A 90 -2.11 -2.43 0.37
C GLU A 90 -3.09 -3.29 -0.41
N TYR A 91 -3.77 -4.14 0.33
CA TYR A 91 -4.94 -4.81 -0.14
C TYR A 91 -6.02 -3.74 -0.32
N LEU A 92 -6.09 -3.15 -1.52
CA LEU A 92 -7.37 -2.71 -2.07
C LEU A 92 -8.28 -3.91 -2.39
N LYS A 93 -7.83 -5.14 -2.10
CA LYS A 93 -8.48 -6.40 -2.44
C LYS A 93 -9.72 -6.73 -1.62
N ASP A 94 -9.96 -6.05 -0.49
CA ASP A 94 -11.07 -6.37 0.39
C ASP A 94 -12.01 -5.18 0.64
N LEU A 95 -11.97 -4.16 -0.23
CA LEU A 95 -13.04 -3.16 -0.21
C LEU A 95 -14.33 -3.82 -0.71
N PRO A 96 -15.47 -3.64 -0.02
CA PRO A 96 -16.76 -4.01 -0.58
C PRO A 96 -16.92 -3.38 -1.97
N PRO A 97 -17.51 -4.09 -2.96
CA PRO A 97 -17.68 -3.57 -4.32
C PRO A 97 -18.32 -2.18 -4.37
N GLU A 98 -19.16 -1.86 -3.39
CA GLU A 98 -19.79 -0.55 -3.24
C GLU A 98 -18.77 0.56 -2.94
N VAL A 99 -17.79 0.27 -2.07
CA VAL A 99 -16.74 1.22 -1.68
C VAL A 99 -15.76 1.43 -2.83
N GLU A 100 -15.39 0.36 -3.54
CA GLU A 100 -14.54 0.46 -4.74
C GLU A 100 -15.19 1.35 -5.81
N ARG A 101 -16.50 1.17 -6.03
CA ARG A 101 -17.27 1.98 -6.98
C ARG A 101 -17.29 3.45 -6.60
N ILE A 102 -17.49 3.77 -5.32
CA ILE A 102 -17.47 5.15 -4.82
C ILE A 102 -16.08 5.78 -5.05
N LEU A 103 -15.02 5.05 -4.73
CA LEU A 103 -13.65 5.53 -4.90
C LEU A 103 -13.31 5.79 -6.39
N ASN A 104 -13.78 4.93 -7.29
CA ASN A 104 -13.61 5.12 -8.73
C ASN A 104 -14.30 6.40 -9.23
N TYR A 105 -15.49 6.73 -8.73
CA TYR A 105 -16.14 8.00 -9.08
C TYR A 105 -15.39 9.20 -8.50
N TYR A 106 -14.98 9.12 -7.23
CA TYR A 106 -14.26 10.20 -6.55
C TYR A 106 -12.94 10.55 -7.25
N ASN A 107 -12.20 9.55 -7.73
CA ASN A 107 -10.93 9.75 -8.43
C ASN A 107 -11.06 10.40 -9.81
N GLN A 108 -12.26 10.41 -10.40
CA GLN A 108 -12.52 11.11 -11.67
C GLN A 108 -12.80 12.61 -11.47
N LEU A 109 -13.01 13.06 -10.23
CA LEU A 109 -13.33 14.44 -9.91
C LEU A 109 -12.06 15.30 -9.76
N ASN A 110 -12.19 16.58 -10.10
CA ASN A 110 -11.21 17.60 -9.76
C ASN A 110 -11.38 18.06 -8.30
N GLU A 111 -10.52 18.97 -7.83
CA GLU A 111 -10.51 19.40 -6.43
C GLU A 111 -11.83 20.03 -5.96
N ASP A 112 -12.51 20.80 -6.82
CA ASP A 112 -13.81 21.39 -6.47
C ASP A 112 -14.91 20.31 -6.42
N GLY A 113 -14.88 19.35 -7.35
CA GLY A 113 -15.82 18.23 -7.39
C GLY A 113 -15.68 17.31 -6.17
N LYS A 114 -14.44 17.05 -5.72
CA LYS A 114 -14.19 16.26 -4.50
C LYS A 114 -14.77 16.93 -3.25
N LYS A 115 -14.58 18.24 -3.09
CA LYS A 115 -15.16 19.02 -1.99
C LYS A 115 -16.68 18.98 -1.97
N GLU A 116 -17.31 19.09 -3.13
CA GLU A 116 -18.78 19.00 -3.21
C GLU A 116 -19.24 17.57 -2.92
N ALA A 117 -18.55 16.54 -3.42
CA ALA A 117 -18.87 15.15 -3.12
C ALA A 117 -18.82 14.85 -1.60
N GLU A 118 -17.79 15.36 -0.90
CA GLU A 118 -17.68 15.27 0.55
C GLU A 118 -18.84 15.96 1.27
N LYS A 119 -19.20 17.17 0.85
CA LYS A 119 -20.34 17.90 1.41
C LYS A 119 -21.66 17.15 1.22
N GLN A 120 -21.86 16.51 0.08
CA GLN A 120 -23.06 15.70 -0.16
C GLN A 120 -23.09 14.47 0.75
N LEU A 121 -21.97 13.78 0.94
CA LEU A 121 -21.83 12.70 1.91
C LEU A 121 -22.18 13.19 3.32
N ASP A 122 -21.61 14.32 3.76
CA ASP A 122 -21.91 14.92 5.06
C ASP A 122 -23.40 15.22 5.20
N ASN A 123 -24.03 15.86 4.21
CA ASN A 123 -25.46 16.16 4.23
C ASN A 123 -26.31 14.89 4.40
N LEU A 124 -25.94 13.79 3.75
CA LEU A 124 -26.65 12.52 3.89
C LEU A 124 -26.58 11.97 5.32
N THR A 125 -25.44 12.15 6.00
CA THR A 125 -25.30 11.73 7.41
C THR A 125 -26.17 12.52 8.39
N LEU A 126 -26.56 13.74 8.01
CA LEU A 126 -27.43 14.59 8.84
C LEU A 126 -28.92 14.25 8.73
N ILE A 127 -29.31 13.40 7.78
CA ILE A 127 -30.71 13.02 7.57
C ILE A 127 -30.97 11.72 8.34
N PRO A 128 -31.81 11.72 9.40
CA PRO A 128 -32.02 10.54 10.25
C PRO A 128 -32.48 9.30 9.49
N LYS A 129 -33.31 9.49 8.45
CA LYS A 129 -33.76 8.42 7.53
C LYS A 129 -32.60 7.58 6.94
N TYR A 130 -31.40 8.15 6.81
CA TYR A 130 -30.24 7.49 6.20
C TYR A 130 -29.18 7.05 7.22
N THR A 131 -29.38 7.31 8.52
CA THR A 131 -28.40 6.98 9.57
C THR A 131 -28.98 6.20 10.74
N GLU A 132 -30.28 6.31 10.98
CA GLU A 132 -30.98 5.44 11.93
C GLU A 132 -31.16 4.06 11.30
N THR A 133 -30.66 3.03 11.97
CA THR A 133 -30.95 1.65 11.62
C THR A 133 -32.32 1.32 12.18
N ASP A 134 -33.31 1.03 11.32
CA ASP A 134 -34.60 0.48 11.75
C ASP A 134 -34.32 -0.73 12.66
N LYS A 135 -34.68 -0.61 13.94
CA LYS A 135 -34.65 -1.70 14.92
C LYS A 135 -35.88 -2.60 14.78
#